data_AF-A0A2V7S826-F1
#
_entry.id   AF-A0A2V7S826-F1
#
_cell.length_a   1.000
_cell.length_b   1.000
_cell.length_c   1.000
_cell.angle_alpha   90.00
_cell.angle_beta   90.00
_cell.angle_gamma   90.00
#
_symmetry.space_group_name_H-M   'P 1'
#
loop_
_entity.id
_entity.type
_entity.pdbx_description
1 polymer ?
#
loop_
_entity_poly.entity_id
_entity_poly.type
_entity_poly.pdbx_seq_one_letter_code
_entity_poly.pdbx_strand_id
1 'polypeptide(L)'
;MPKNKKLMKLLQEPGVKQLVQRVELDHLADRKLPARDQKMRTLEEDLYFVLDERGHSVHLTEQGVETLSPQDPMLFVVPDISHAVHEIDHDETLSPKEKIERRRTVESEYAQKSETLHIIHKLLQAHALYEKDVDYVVQDSQVFIVDEFTGRMMPGRRWSYGLHQAVEAKEAVTVREETQTLATITIQNYFR
;
A
#
# COMPACT_ATOMS: atom_id res chain seq x y z
N MET A 1 16.25 -5.32 -10.71
CA MET A 1 16.17 -6.68 -10.15
C MET A 1 15.58 -6.55 -8.76
N PRO A 2 14.62 -7.41 -8.40
CA PRO A 2 13.96 -7.33 -7.10
C PRO A 2 14.97 -7.50 -5.96
N LYS A 3 14.77 -6.79 -4.84
CA LYS A 3 15.69 -6.79 -3.69
C LYS A 3 15.49 -7.98 -2.74
N ASN A 4 14.48 -8.81 -2.97
CA ASN A 4 14.14 -9.92 -2.07
C ASN A 4 15.30 -10.94 -1.93
N LYS A 5 15.78 -11.16 -0.69
CA LYS A 5 16.91 -12.05 -0.38
C LYS A 5 16.69 -13.51 -0.81
N LYS A 6 15.48 -14.04 -0.65
CA LYS A 6 15.16 -15.43 -1.03
C LYS A 6 15.26 -15.60 -2.54
N LEU A 7 14.73 -14.64 -3.30
CA LEU A 7 14.87 -14.63 -4.75
C LEU A 7 16.34 -14.50 -5.17
N MET A 8 17.08 -13.56 -4.56
CA MET A 8 18.49 -13.35 -4.87
C MET A 8 19.34 -14.61 -4.61
N LYS A 9 19.01 -15.38 -3.56
CA LYS A 9 19.63 -16.68 -3.28
C LYS A 9 19.27 -17.73 -4.33
N LEU A 10 17.99 -17.86 -4.70
CA LEU A 10 17.53 -18.78 -5.73
C LEU A 10 18.18 -18.49 -7.09
N LEU A 11 18.35 -17.22 -7.44
CA LEU A 11 19.03 -16.82 -8.68
C LEU A 11 20.52 -17.22 -8.73
N GLN A 12 21.14 -17.57 -7.61
CA GLN A 12 22.52 -18.09 -7.60
C GLN A 12 22.59 -19.57 -7.97
N GLU A 13 21.48 -20.30 -7.92
CA GLU A 13 21.45 -21.71 -8.28
C GLU A 13 21.66 -21.92 -9.80
N PRO A 14 22.39 -22.97 -10.20
CA PRO A 14 22.63 -23.27 -11.61
C PRO A 14 21.33 -23.40 -12.41
N GLY A 15 21.23 -22.68 -13.53
CA GLY A 15 20.09 -22.75 -14.45
C GLY A 15 18.88 -21.90 -14.06
N VAL A 16 18.75 -21.42 -12.82
CA VAL A 16 17.57 -20.64 -12.38
C VAL A 16 17.46 -19.30 -13.11
N LYS A 17 18.57 -18.57 -13.29
CA LYS A 17 18.56 -17.32 -14.08
C LYS A 17 18.08 -17.52 -15.52
N GLN A 18 18.49 -18.62 -16.16
CA GLN A 18 18.10 -18.95 -17.53
C GLN A 18 16.62 -19.35 -17.59
N LEU A 19 16.14 -20.06 -16.57
CA LEU A 19 14.73 -20.41 -16.44
C LEU A 19 13.86 -19.16 -16.28
N VAL A 20 14.24 -18.24 -15.38
CA VAL A 20 13.53 -16.97 -15.17
C VAL A 20 13.45 -16.18 -16.47
N GLN A 21 14.57 -15.97 -17.15
CA GLN A 21 14.58 -15.24 -18.44
C GLN A 21 13.70 -15.90 -19.49
N ARG A 22 13.68 -17.24 -19.56
CA ARG A 22 12.81 -17.97 -20.49
C ARG A 22 11.34 -17.72 -20.18
N VAL A 23 10.94 -17.88 -18.90
CA VAL A 23 9.55 -17.68 -18.48
C VAL A 23 9.11 -16.23 -18.68
N GLU A 24 9.98 -15.25 -18.43
CA GLU A 24 9.71 -13.83 -18.71
C GLU A 24 9.46 -13.59 -20.22
N LEU A 25 10.27 -14.20 -21.10
CA LEU A 25 10.07 -14.12 -22.55
C LEU A 25 8.78 -14.81 -22.99
N ASP A 26 8.47 -15.98 -22.43
CA ASP A 26 7.24 -16.72 -22.71
C ASP A 26 6.01 -15.90 -22.29
N HIS A 27 6.05 -15.25 -21.12
CA HIS A 27 4.99 -14.37 -20.64
C HIS A 27 4.83 -13.12 -21.51
N LEU A 28 5.94 -12.49 -21.92
CA LEU A 28 5.90 -11.35 -22.85
C LEU A 28 5.34 -11.72 -24.22
N ALA A 29 5.58 -12.95 -24.69
CA ALA A 29 5.00 -13.46 -25.92
C ALA A 29 3.51 -13.77 -25.75
N ASP A 30 3.11 -14.39 -24.64
CA ASP A 30 1.72 -14.71 -24.30
C ASP A 30 0.86 -13.43 -24.26
N ARG A 31 1.35 -12.34 -23.64
CA ARG A 31 0.65 -11.06 -23.59
C ARG A 31 0.35 -10.42 -24.95
N LYS A 32 1.04 -10.83 -26.02
CA LYS A 32 0.77 -10.35 -27.39
C LYS A 32 -0.36 -11.13 -28.09
N LEU A 33 -0.75 -12.27 -27.54
CA LEU A 33 -1.85 -13.08 -28.07
C LEU A 33 -3.21 -12.43 -27.72
N PRO A 34 -4.27 -12.70 -28.49
CA PRO A 34 -5.63 -12.34 -28.11
C PRO A 34 -5.98 -12.92 -26.73
N ALA A 35 -6.79 -12.22 -25.94
CA ALA A 35 -7.11 -12.60 -24.56
C ALA A 35 -7.66 -14.03 -24.38
N ARG A 36 -8.22 -14.64 -25.44
CA ARG A 36 -8.69 -16.03 -25.45
C ARG A 36 -7.57 -17.07 -25.48
N ASP A 37 -6.42 -16.71 -26.04
CA ASP A 37 -5.29 -17.61 -26.26
C ASP A 37 -4.16 -17.39 -25.23
N GLN A 38 -4.30 -16.39 -24.35
CA GLN A 38 -3.39 -16.10 -23.26
C GLN A 38 -3.49 -17.18 -22.18
N LYS A 39 -2.44 -17.99 -22.03
CA LYS A 39 -2.40 -19.09 -21.05
C LYS A 39 -1.85 -18.66 -19.70
N MET A 40 -1.07 -17.57 -19.68
CA MET A 40 -0.39 -17.11 -18.47
C MET A 40 -1.18 -16.03 -17.72
N ARG A 41 -2.40 -15.71 -18.18
CA ARG A 41 -3.27 -14.71 -17.54
C ARG A 41 -3.64 -15.08 -16.10
N THR A 42 -3.84 -16.37 -15.82
CA THR A 42 -4.22 -16.86 -14.49
C THR A 42 -3.09 -16.74 -13.47
N LEU A 43 -1.83 -16.58 -13.89
CA LEU A 43 -0.71 -16.44 -12.95
C LEU A 43 -0.80 -15.15 -12.11
N GLU A 44 -1.40 -14.10 -12.66
CA GLU A 44 -1.61 -12.85 -11.93
C GLU A 44 -2.80 -12.94 -10.96
N GLU A 45 -3.77 -13.81 -11.24
CA GLU A 45 -4.97 -14.03 -10.41
C GLU A 45 -4.60 -14.67 -9.06
N ASP A 46 -3.57 -15.51 -9.02
CA ASP A 46 -3.10 -16.17 -7.79
C ASP A 46 -2.26 -15.25 -6.88
N LEU A 47 -1.83 -14.09 -7.36
CA LEU A 47 -1.03 -13.15 -6.57
C LEU A 47 -1.92 -12.49 -5.52
N TYR A 48 -1.44 -12.29 -4.30
CA TYR A 48 -2.17 -11.54 -3.25
C TYR A 48 -1.99 -10.02 -3.36
N PHE A 49 -0.85 -9.57 -3.87
CA PHE A 49 -0.56 -8.15 -4.07
C PHE A 49 0.54 -7.97 -5.10
N VAL A 50 0.58 -6.78 -5.70
CA VAL A 50 1.62 -6.33 -6.62
C VAL A 50 2.39 -5.19 -5.98
N LEU A 51 3.70 -5.17 -6.19
CA LEU A 51 4.62 -4.19 -5.61
C LEU A 51 5.51 -3.60 -6.70
N ASP A 52 5.59 -2.28 -6.76
CA ASP A 52 6.64 -1.57 -7.48
C ASP A 52 7.72 -1.12 -6.49
N GLU A 53 8.88 -1.78 -6.53
CA GLU A 53 10.02 -1.43 -5.67
C GLU A 53 10.63 -0.06 -6.00
N ARG A 54 10.43 0.49 -7.21
CA ARG A 54 10.98 1.80 -7.60
C ARG A 54 10.05 2.94 -7.21
N GLY A 55 8.77 2.79 -7.50
CA GLY A 55 7.72 3.73 -7.11
C GLY A 55 7.31 3.61 -5.65
N HIS A 56 7.76 2.56 -4.95
CA HIS A 56 7.34 2.20 -3.60
C HIS A 56 5.80 2.12 -3.48
N SER A 57 5.11 1.63 -4.51
CA SER A 57 3.66 1.44 -4.49
C SER A 57 3.30 -0.03 -4.30
N VAL A 58 2.24 -0.28 -3.53
CA VAL A 58 1.67 -1.60 -3.33
C VAL A 58 0.19 -1.55 -3.68
N HIS A 59 -0.28 -2.58 -4.35
CA HIS A 59 -1.69 -2.75 -4.70
C HIS A 59 -2.13 -4.17 -4.36
N LEU A 60 -3.24 -4.29 -3.63
CA LEU A 60 -3.91 -5.57 -3.43
C LEU A 60 -4.53 -6.04 -4.75
N THR A 61 -4.48 -7.34 -4.99
CA THR A 61 -5.26 -8.01 -6.03
C THR A 61 -6.61 -8.46 -5.44
N GLU A 62 -7.49 -9.00 -6.29
CA GLU A 62 -8.74 -9.62 -5.84
C GLU A 62 -8.50 -10.75 -4.82
N GLN A 63 -7.54 -11.63 -5.11
CA GLN A 63 -7.16 -12.72 -4.20
C GLN A 63 -6.64 -12.20 -2.85
N GLY A 64 -5.91 -11.08 -2.84
CA GLY A 64 -5.47 -10.41 -1.62
C GLY A 64 -6.63 -9.87 -0.79
N VAL A 65 -7.58 -9.20 -1.45
CA VAL A 65 -8.79 -8.66 -0.84
C VAL A 65 -9.63 -9.76 -0.20
N GLU A 66 -9.90 -10.84 -0.93
CA GLU A 66 -10.69 -11.98 -0.45
C GLU A 66 -10.04 -12.65 0.76
N THR A 67 -8.71 -12.78 0.74
CA THR A 67 -7.96 -13.39 1.84
C THR A 67 -7.97 -12.54 3.11
N LEU A 68 -7.88 -11.22 2.97
CA LEU A 68 -7.89 -10.30 4.11
C LEU A 68 -9.30 -10.06 4.68
N SER A 69 -10.34 -10.12 3.84
CA SER A 69 -11.73 -9.96 4.24
C SER A 69 -12.62 -11.02 3.60
N PRO A 70 -12.56 -12.27 4.11
CA PRO A 70 -13.35 -13.38 3.56
C PRO A 70 -14.86 -13.19 3.77
N GLN A 71 -15.25 -12.30 4.68
CA GLN A 71 -16.66 -12.05 5.04
C GLN A 71 -17.24 -10.82 4.32
N ASP A 72 -16.39 -9.89 3.89
CA ASP A 72 -16.80 -8.68 3.17
C ASP A 72 -15.76 -8.28 2.12
N PRO A 73 -15.87 -8.80 0.88
CA PRO A 73 -14.98 -8.42 -0.22
C PRO A 73 -15.06 -6.93 -0.59
N MET A 74 -16.16 -6.24 -0.24
CA MET A 74 -16.35 -4.81 -0.52
C MET A 74 -15.74 -3.91 0.55
N LEU A 75 -15.12 -4.47 1.58
CA LEU A 75 -14.46 -3.72 2.65
C LEU A 75 -13.32 -2.86 2.11
N PHE A 76 -12.57 -3.39 1.15
CA PHE A 76 -11.38 -2.74 0.58
C PHE A 76 -11.61 -2.09 -0.77
N VAL A 77 -12.82 -2.22 -1.32
CA VAL A 77 -13.22 -1.52 -2.54
C VAL A 77 -13.71 -0.14 -2.15
N VAL A 78 -12.95 0.89 -2.52
CA VAL A 78 -13.30 2.28 -2.29
C VAL A 78 -14.17 2.76 -3.46
N PRO A 79 -15.48 3.02 -3.24
CA PRO A 79 -16.38 3.45 -4.32
C PRO A 79 -16.08 4.90 -4.74
N ASP A 80 -16.49 5.27 -5.95
CA ASP A 80 -16.42 6.66 -6.40
C ASP A 80 -17.39 7.54 -5.60
N ILE A 81 -16.83 8.31 -4.68
CA ILE A 81 -17.58 9.24 -3.84
C ILE A 81 -18.35 10.26 -4.68
N SER A 82 -17.81 10.68 -5.83
CA SER A 82 -18.43 11.68 -6.71
C SER A 82 -19.75 11.15 -7.25
N HIS A 83 -19.78 9.88 -7.64
CA HIS A 83 -20.98 9.21 -8.13
C HIS A 83 -22.02 9.07 -7.01
N ALA A 84 -21.60 8.56 -5.85
CA ALA A 84 -22.51 8.35 -4.72
C ALA A 84 -23.14 9.66 -4.21
N VAL A 85 -22.35 10.74 -4.13
CA VAL A 85 -22.84 12.06 -3.74
C VAL A 85 -23.77 12.63 -4.82
N HIS A 86 -23.43 12.46 -6.10
CA HIS A 86 -24.28 12.89 -7.21
C HIS A 86 -25.66 12.23 -7.18
N GLU A 87 -25.74 10.92 -6.94
CA GLU A 87 -27.01 10.19 -6.80
C GLU A 87 -27.86 10.74 -5.64
N ILE A 88 -27.26 11.00 -4.48
CA ILE A 88 -27.94 11.56 -3.31
C ILE A 88 -28.48 12.96 -3.61
N ASP A 89 -27.69 13.78 -4.31
CA ASP A 89 -28.08 15.15 -4.63
C ASP A 89 -29.25 15.17 -5.64
N HIS A 90 -29.30 14.22 -6.58
CA HIS A 90 -30.34 14.12 -7.62
C HIS A 90 -31.59 13.32 -7.21
N ASP A 91 -31.57 12.68 -6.04
CA ASP A 91 -32.75 11.98 -5.53
C ASP A 91 -33.82 12.98 -5.06
N GLU A 92 -34.91 13.10 -5.81
CA GLU A 92 -36.03 13.99 -5.49
C GLU A 92 -36.91 13.48 -4.34
N THR A 93 -36.73 12.23 -3.90
CA THR A 93 -37.51 11.63 -2.81
C THR A 93 -36.99 12.00 -1.42
N LEU A 94 -35.75 12.46 -1.33
CA LEU A 94 -35.09 12.80 -0.07
C LEU A 94 -35.29 14.26 0.31
N SER A 95 -35.62 14.51 1.58
CA SER A 95 -35.64 15.86 2.14
C SER A 95 -34.23 16.45 2.26
N PRO A 96 -34.07 17.78 2.34
CA PRO A 96 -32.76 18.42 2.51
C PRO A 96 -31.98 17.92 3.74
N LYS A 97 -32.67 17.56 4.82
CA LYS A 97 -32.03 17.02 6.03
C LYS A 97 -31.51 15.59 5.78
N GLU A 98 -32.32 14.74 5.16
CA GLU A 98 -31.93 13.37 4.84
C GLU A 98 -30.78 13.31 3.84
N LYS A 99 -30.73 14.23 2.86
CA LYS A 99 -29.58 14.37 1.95
C LYS A 99 -28.27 14.65 2.69
N ILE A 100 -28.29 15.60 3.64
CA ILE A 100 -27.11 15.97 4.43
C ILE A 100 -26.63 14.78 5.28
N GLU A 101 -27.54 14.09 5.96
CA GLU A 101 -27.19 12.93 6.78
C GLU A 101 -26.63 11.78 5.94
N ARG A 102 -27.29 11.46 4.82
CA ARG A 102 -26.85 10.38 3.94
C ARG A 102 -25.50 10.67 3.31
N ARG A 103 -25.26 11.93 2.90
CA ARG A 103 -23.95 12.37 2.39
C ARG A 103 -22.86 12.21 3.45
N ARG A 104 -23.13 12.65 4.69
CA ARG A 104 -22.17 12.52 5.80
C ARG A 104 -21.82 11.05 6.09
N THR A 105 -22.82 10.17 6.03
CA THR A 105 -22.59 8.72 6.19
C THR A 105 -21.68 8.18 5.10
N VAL A 106 -21.97 8.49 3.83
CA VAL A 106 -21.14 8.05 2.69
C VAL A 106 -19.72 8.60 2.78
N GLU A 107 -19.55 9.87 3.13
CA GLU A 107 -18.23 10.50 3.33
C GLU A 107 -17.46 9.81 4.46
N SER A 108 -18.12 9.51 5.58
CA SER A 108 -17.51 8.82 6.72
C SER A 108 -17.09 7.39 6.39
N GLU A 109 -17.96 6.63 5.72
CA GLU A 109 -17.66 5.27 5.28
C GLU A 109 -16.50 5.24 4.28
N TYR A 110 -16.51 6.16 3.31
CA TYR A 110 -15.43 6.33 2.35
C TYR A 110 -14.10 6.62 3.06
N ALA A 111 -14.09 7.56 4.01
CA ALA A 111 -12.89 7.94 4.75
C ALA A 111 -12.31 6.75 5.53
N GLN A 112 -13.15 5.99 6.24
CA GLN A 112 -12.72 4.82 7.01
C GLN A 112 -12.15 3.71 6.11
N LYS A 113 -12.81 3.41 4.98
CA LYS A 113 -12.31 2.42 4.03
C LYS A 113 -10.99 2.85 3.39
N SER A 114 -10.89 4.12 2.99
CA SER A 114 -9.68 4.68 2.38
C SER A 114 -8.50 4.66 3.35
N GLU A 115 -8.72 5.03 4.61
CA GLU A 115 -7.71 4.97 5.67
C GLU A 115 -7.25 3.53 5.94
N THR A 116 -8.18 2.60 6.05
CA THR A 116 -7.86 1.17 6.26
C THR A 116 -7.02 0.62 5.11
N LEU A 117 -7.40 0.90 3.86
CA LEU A 117 -6.66 0.48 2.69
C LEU A 117 -5.25 1.08 2.65
N HIS A 118 -5.13 2.37 2.99
CA HIS A 118 -3.83 3.04 3.11
C HIS A 118 -2.94 2.37 4.16
N ILE A 119 -3.47 2.05 5.34
CA ILE A 119 -2.75 1.35 6.41
C ILE A 119 -2.26 -0.02 5.91
N ILE A 120 -3.11 -0.80 5.24
CA ILE A 120 -2.72 -2.12 4.69
C ILE A 120 -1.61 -1.97 3.66
N HIS A 121 -1.71 -1.01 2.75
CA HIS A 121 -0.64 -0.74 1.78
C HIS A 121 0.68 -0.37 2.48
N LYS A 122 0.64 0.41 3.57
CA LYS A 122 1.84 0.73 4.36
C LYS A 122 2.40 -0.47 5.09
N LEU A 123 1.56 -1.35 5.62
CA LEU A 123 1.99 -2.60 6.25
C LEU A 123 2.65 -3.54 5.24
N LEU A 124 2.07 -3.72 4.06
CA LEU A 124 2.66 -4.54 2.99
C LEU A 124 3.97 -3.93 2.49
N GLN A 125 4.01 -2.60 2.32
CA GLN A 125 5.21 -1.86 1.97
C GLN A 125 6.33 -2.06 3.01
N ALA A 126 6.04 -1.84 4.29
CA ALA A 126 6.97 -2.07 5.39
C ALA A 126 7.43 -3.53 5.44
N HIS A 127 6.53 -4.48 5.21
CA HIS A 127 6.86 -5.90 5.21
C HIS A 127 7.81 -6.27 4.07
N ALA A 128 7.53 -5.84 2.85
CA ALA A 128 8.22 -6.27 1.64
C ALA A 128 9.49 -5.48 1.31
N LEU A 129 9.51 -4.17 1.59
CA LEU A 129 10.60 -3.28 1.15
C LEU A 129 11.60 -2.91 2.25
N TYR A 130 11.19 -2.93 3.52
CA TYR A 130 12.01 -2.44 4.63
C TYR A 130 12.50 -3.59 5.50
N GLU A 131 13.81 -3.72 5.64
CA GLU A 131 14.45 -4.81 6.34
C GLU A 131 15.19 -4.36 7.60
N LYS A 132 15.00 -5.13 8.67
CA LYS A 132 15.71 -4.96 9.93
C LYS A 132 17.22 -5.22 9.73
N ASP A 133 18.03 -4.42 10.40
CA ASP A 133 19.50 -4.39 10.33
C ASP A 133 20.05 -3.97 8.95
N VAL A 134 19.19 -3.46 8.06
CA VAL A 134 19.56 -2.88 6.77
C VAL A 134 19.02 -1.46 6.66
N ASP A 135 17.69 -1.31 6.65
CA ASP A 135 17.01 -0.02 6.52
C ASP A 135 16.72 0.62 7.88
N TYR A 136 16.62 -0.20 8.93
CA TYR A 136 16.39 0.24 10.30
C TYR A 136 16.91 -0.77 11.32
N VAL A 137 17.04 -0.32 12.57
CA VAL A 137 17.37 -1.15 13.73
C VAL A 137 16.27 -1.00 14.77
N VAL A 138 16.01 -2.06 15.53
CA VAL A 138 15.10 -2.02 16.68
C VAL A 138 15.93 -2.05 17.96
N GLN A 139 15.85 -1.00 18.76
CA GLN A 139 16.55 -0.88 20.04
C GLN A 139 15.61 -0.27 21.09
N ASP A 140 15.62 -0.79 22.31
CA ASP A 140 14.78 -0.30 23.43
C ASP A 140 13.28 -0.18 23.05
N SER A 141 12.78 -1.15 22.27
CA SER A 141 11.43 -1.14 21.70
C SER A 141 11.13 0.14 20.91
N GLN A 142 12.10 0.62 20.12
CA GLN A 142 11.97 1.74 19.19
C GLN A 142 12.65 1.43 17.87
N VAL A 143 12.06 1.93 16.78
CA VAL A 143 12.60 1.80 15.43
C VAL A 143 13.50 3.01 15.12
N PHE A 144 14.74 2.75 14.74
CA PHE A 144 15.71 3.76 14.31
C PHE A 144 16.06 3.55 12.84
N ILE A 145 15.91 4.59 12.01
CA ILE A 145 16.26 4.54 10.60
C ILE A 145 17.79 4.49 10.46
N VAL A 146 18.29 3.63 9.57
CA VAL A 146 19.70 3.54 9.21
C VAL A 146 19.94 4.39 7.97
N ASP A 147 21.03 5.17 7.99
CA ASP A 147 21.47 5.93 6.82
C ASP A 147 22.12 4.99 5.79
N GLU A 148 21.64 5.01 4.55
CA GLU A 148 22.07 4.10 3.47
C GLU A 148 23.55 4.25 3.10
N PHE A 149 24.15 5.43 3.28
CA PHE A 149 25.54 5.68 2.89
C PHE A 149 26.53 5.36 4.01
N THR A 150 26.15 5.63 5.26
CA THR A 150 27.06 5.58 6.41
C THR A 150 26.78 4.43 7.37
N GLY A 151 25.61 3.80 7.29
CA GLY A 151 25.15 2.77 8.22
C GLY A 151 24.87 3.30 9.63
N ARG A 152 24.86 4.63 9.83
CA ARG A 152 24.61 5.24 11.14
C ARG A 152 23.12 5.29 11.44
N MET A 153 22.78 5.09 12.71
CA MET A 153 21.43 5.32 13.21
C MET A 153 21.11 6.82 13.17
N MET A 154 19.92 7.17 12.68
CA MET A 154 19.40 8.53 12.62
C MET A 154 18.32 8.74 13.70
N PRO A 155 18.70 9.01 14.97
CA PRO A 155 17.73 9.24 16.03
C PRO A 155 16.87 10.47 15.72
N GLY A 156 15.58 10.38 16.05
CA GLY A 156 14.59 11.44 15.82
C GLY A 156 14.03 11.50 14.40
N ARG A 157 14.62 10.78 13.43
CA ARG A 157 14.06 10.70 12.07
C ARG A 157 12.98 9.61 12.02
N ARG A 158 11.82 9.94 11.44
CA ARG A 158 10.73 9.01 11.16
C ARG A 158 10.41 9.03 9.66
N TRP A 159 9.92 7.92 9.12
CA TRP A 159 9.33 7.91 7.79
C TRP A 159 7.93 8.51 7.85
N SER A 160 7.55 9.24 6.80
CA SER A 160 6.27 9.94 6.72
C SER A 160 5.13 9.04 6.24
N TYR A 161 3.90 9.57 6.27
CA TYR A 161 2.70 8.97 5.69
C TYR A 161 2.35 7.59 6.28
N GLY A 162 2.53 7.41 7.59
CA GLY A 162 2.19 6.16 8.28
C GLY A 162 3.18 5.01 8.08
N LEU A 163 4.25 5.18 7.28
CA LEU A 163 5.21 4.10 7.03
C LEU A 163 6.00 3.73 8.29
N HIS A 164 6.35 4.69 9.13
CA HIS A 164 7.10 4.38 10.35
C HIS A 164 6.25 3.59 11.34
N GLN A 165 4.97 3.93 11.46
CA GLN A 165 4.00 3.18 12.25
C GLN A 165 3.82 1.76 11.71
N ALA A 166 3.82 1.59 10.39
CA ALA A 166 3.76 0.27 9.78
C ALA A 166 5.00 -0.58 10.09
N VAL A 167 6.20 0.01 10.15
CA VAL A 167 7.43 -0.70 10.57
C VAL A 167 7.40 -0.98 12.08
N GLU A 168 6.93 -0.05 12.91
CA GLU A 168 6.73 -0.29 14.34
C GLU A 168 5.77 -1.48 14.56
N ALA A 169 4.64 -1.52 13.84
CA ALA A 169 3.67 -2.61 13.91
C ALA A 169 4.26 -3.94 13.41
N LYS A 170 5.00 -3.93 12.30
CA LYS A 170 5.70 -5.10 11.74
C LYS A 170 6.60 -5.76 12.79
N GLU A 171 7.33 -4.96 13.56
CA GLU A 171 8.30 -5.42 14.55
C GLU A 171 7.69 -5.61 15.96
N ALA A 172 6.36 -5.57 16.07
CA ALA A 172 5.62 -5.67 17.33
C ALA A 172 6.08 -4.63 18.39
N VAL A 173 6.50 -3.45 17.93
CA VAL A 173 6.87 -2.31 18.75
C VAL A 173 5.64 -1.45 19.01
N THR A 174 5.61 -0.77 20.15
CA THR A 174 4.56 0.22 20.46
C THR A 174 4.50 1.29 19.38
N VAL A 175 3.39 1.31 18.63
CA VAL A 175 3.14 2.29 17.58
C VAL A 175 2.92 3.66 18.21
N ARG A 176 3.70 4.65 17.76
CA ARG A 176 3.58 6.03 18.25
C ARG A 176 2.74 6.86 17.28
N GLU A 177 1.86 7.68 17.84
CA GLU A 177 1.07 8.62 17.05
C GLU A 177 1.97 9.61 16.30
N GLU A 178 1.64 9.85 15.04
CA GLU A 178 2.29 10.91 14.26
C GLU A 178 1.71 12.25 14.67
N THR A 179 2.56 13.21 15.04
CA THR A 179 2.10 14.60 15.15
C THR A 179 1.98 15.17 13.74
N GLN A 180 0.76 15.27 13.22
CA GLN A 180 0.49 15.85 11.90
C GLN A 180 0.27 17.35 12.00
N THR A 181 1.10 18.15 11.33
CA THR A 181 0.87 19.59 11.20
C THR A 181 -0.21 19.84 10.15
N LEU A 182 -1.41 20.25 10.59
CA LEU A 182 -2.56 20.47 9.71
C LEU A 182 -2.47 21.76 8.89
N ALA A 183 -1.91 22.81 9.47
CA ALA A 183 -1.78 24.10 8.83
C ALA A 183 -0.48 24.78 9.27
N THR A 184 0.22 25.37 8.31
CA THR A 184 1.42 26.18 8.55
C THR A 184 1.28 27.49 7.81
N ILE A 185 1.45 28.60 8.52
CA ILE A 185 1.56 29.93 7.91
C ILE A 185 2.81 30.61 8.45
N THR A 186 3.57 31.24 7.57
CA THR A 186 4.70 32.08 7.99
C THR A 186 4.18 33.46 8.37
N ILE A 187 4.85 34.13 9.31
CA ILE A 187 4.50 35.50 9.69
C ILE A 187 4.45 36.42 8.45
N GLN A 188 5.36 36.24 7.50
CA GLN A 188 5.41 37.02 6.26
C GLN A 188 4.19 36.82 5.36
N ASN A 189 3.65 35.59 5.24
CA ASN A 189 2.46 35.31 4.44
C ASN A 189 1.16 35.65 5.18
N TYR A 190 1.17 35.65 6.52
CA TYR A 190 0.01 36.03 7.33
C TYR A 190 -0.33 37.52 7.20
N PHE A 191 0.69 38.38 7.07
CA PHE A 191 0.53 39.84 6.98
C PHE A 191 0.57 40.40 5.55
N ARG A 192 0.39 39.56 4.53
CA ARG A 192 0.39 39.99 3.12
C ARG A 192 -1.01 40.31 2.62
#